data_AF-A0A7W0XY13-F1
#
_entry.id   AF-A0A7W0XY13-F1
#
_cell.length_a   1.000
_cell.length_b   1.000
_cell.length_c   1.000
_cell.angle_alpha   90.00
_cell.angle_beta   90.00
_cell.angle_gamma   90.00
#
_symmetry.space_group_name_H-M   'P 1'
#
loop_
_entity.id
_entity.type
_entity.pdbx_description
1 polymer ?
#
loop_
_entity_poly.entity_id
_entity_poly.type
_entity_poly.pdbx_seq_one_letter_code
_entity_poly.pdbx_strand_id
1 'polypeptide(L)' 'MDNTSSSHGYIHKKDDYLKRLRRIEGQARGLQRMVEEEQYCIDILTQVSAMTKALQ' A
#
# COMPACT_ATOMS: atom_id res chain seq x y z
N MET A 1 37.40 10.69 -15.53
CA MET A 1 36.70 10.13 -16.68
C MET A 1 35.38 9.58 -16.19
N ASP A 2 34.33 10.08 -16.84
CA ASP A 2 32.88 9.96 -16.69
C ASP A 2 32.26 9.01 -15.63
N ASN A 3 31.51 9.61 -14.71
CA ASN A 3 30.58 8.96 -13.79
C ASN A 3 29.27 8.74 -14.57
N THR A 4 29.11 7.55 -15.17
CA THR A 4 27.92 7.14 -15.94
C THR A 4 26.68 7.13 -15.04
N SER A 5 26.07 8.30 -14.97
CA SER A 5 24.76 8.54 -14.39
C SER A 5 23.71 7.98 -15.34
N SER A 6 23.54 6.65 -15.28
CA SER A 6 22.44 5.96 -15.96
C SER A 6 21.13 6.43 -15.33
N SER A 7 20.52 7.45 -15.93
CA SER A 7 19.18 7.92 -15.59
C SER A 7 18.19 6.75 -15.81
N HIS A 8 17.78 6.11 -14.70
CA HIS A 8 16.85 5.00 -14.72
C HIS A 8 15.44 5.54 -15.02
N GLY A 9 15.06 5.62 -16.30
CA GLY A 9 13.72 6.03 -16.73
C GLY A 9 12.57 5.24 -16.10
N TYR A 10 12.83 4.03 -15.58
CA TYR A 10 11.87 3.21 -14.84
C TYR A 10 11.68 3.61 -13.37
N ILE A 11 12.64 4.30 -12.76
CA ILE A 11 12.62 4.67 -11.34
C ILE A 11 11.86 5.98 -11.07
N HIS A 12 11.52 6.77 -12.09
CA HIS A 12 10.73 7.99 -11.89
C HIS A 12 9.39 7.76 -11.18
N LYS A 13 8.84 6.54 -11.25
CA LYS A 13 7.61 6.15 -10.54
C LYS A 13 7.85 5.28 -9.30
N LYS A 14 9.11 4.96 -8.99
CA LYS A 14 9.48 4.14 -7.82
C LYS A 14 8.89 4.72 -6.54
N ASP A 15 9.01 6.02 -6.35
CA ASP A 15 8.51 6.70 -5.16
C ASP A 15 6.98 6.65 -5.06
N ASP A 16 6.28 6.71 -6.19
CA ASP A 16 4.82 6.60 -6.22
C ASP A 16 4.34 5.18 -5.91
N TYR A 17 5.02 4.17 -6.46
CA TYR A 17 4.77 2.76 -6.12
C TYR A 17 5.05 2.50 -4.63
N LEU A 18 6.16 3.01 -4.09
CA LEU A 18 6.49 2.89 -2.67
C LEU A 18 5.46 3.59 -1.78
N LYS A 19 4.98 4.79 -2.15
CA LYS A 19 3.90 5.49 -1.44
C LYS A 19 2.61 4.66 -1.44
N ARG A 20 2.24 4.06 -2.58
CA ARG A 20 1.05 3.21 -2.70
C ARG A 20 1.17 1.97 -1.80
N LEU A 21 2.31 1.30 -1.83
CA LEU A 21 2.58 0.13 -0.98
C LEU A 21 2.54 0.47 0.51
N ARG A 22 3.12 1.61 0.95
CA ARG A 22 3.04 2.07 2.35
C ARG A 22 1.61 2.31 2.82
N ARG A 23 0.72 2.81 1.93
CA ARG A 23 -0.70 2.98 2.25
C ARG A 23 -1.40 1.64 2.43
N ILE A 24 -1.17 0.70 1.52
CA ILE A 24 -1.72 -0.66 1.61
C ILE A 24 -1.27 -1.36 2.89
N GLU A 25 0.01 -1.24 3.24
CA GLU A 25 0.54 -1.78 4.51
C GLU A 25 -0.17 -1.18 5.73
N GLY A 26 -0.45 0.13 5.71
CA GLY A 26 -1.24 0.80 6.74
C GLY A 26 -2.67 0.26 6.85
N GLN A 27 -3.32 -0.03 5.72
CA GLN A 27 -4.64 -0.66 5.69
C GLN A 27 -4.62 -2.09 6.24
N ALA A 28 -3.61 -2.89 5.89
CA ALA A 28 -3.44 -4.24 6.42
C ALA A 28 -3.28 -4.24 7.96
N ARG A 29 -2.44 -3.34 8.50
CA ARG A 29 -2.32 -3.15 9.95
C ARG A 29 -3.63 -2.68 10.60
N GLY A 30 -4.42 -1.87 9.88
CA GLY A 30 -5.76 -1.47 10.33
C GLY A 30 -6.71 -2.64 10.46
N LEU A 31 -6.75 -3.51 9.43
CA LEU A 31 -7.57 -4.72 9.44
C LEU A 31 -7.19 -5.67 10.59
N GLN A 32 -5.90 -5.83 10.86
CA GLN A 32 -5.44 -6.64 12.00
C GLN A 32 -6.01 -6.12 13.33
N ARG A 33 -5.95 -4.80 13.57
CA ARG A 33 -6.55 -4.19 14.78
C ARG A 33 -8.07 -4.37 14.82
N MET A 34 -8.76 -4.21 13.69
CA MET A 34 -10.21 -4.41 13.66
C MET A 34 -10.61 -5.83 14.04
N VAL A 35 -9.83 -6.83 13.64
CA VAL A 35 -10.06 -8.24 14.03
C VAL A 35 -9.74 -8.45 15.50
N GLU A 36 -8.64 -7.90 16.00
CA GLU A 36 -8.22 -7.98 17.40
C GLU A 36 -9.23 -7.32 18.36
N GLU A 37 -9.86 -6.22 17.91
CA GLU A 37 -10.91 -5.51 18.64
C GLU A 37 -12.32 -6.11 18.44
N GLU A 38 -12.44 -7.24 17.75
CA GLU A 38 -13.72 -7.91 17.44
C GLU A 38 -14.76 -6.97 16.77
N GLN A 39 -14.27 -6.07 15.90
CA GLN A 39 -15.13 -5.14 15.17
C GLN A 39 -16.13 -5.87 14.27
N TYR A 40 -17.22 -5.17 13.94
CA TYR A 40 -18.30 -5.75 13.17
C TYR A 40 -17.84 -6.24 11.79
N CYS A 41 -18.23 -7.47 11.43
CA CYS A 41 -17.76 -8.14 10.22
C CYS A 41 -18.00 -7.31 8.94
N ILE A 42 -19.10 -6.54 8.88
CA ILE A 42 -19.41 -5.70 7.72
C ILE A 42 -18.41 -4.54 7.57
N ASP A 43 -17.92 -3.99 8.67
CA ASP A 43 -16.93 -2.90 8.65
C ASP A 43 -15.57 -3.45 8.22
N ILE A 44 -15.22 -4.66 8.69
CA ILE A 44 -14.02 -5.38 8.24
C ILE A 44 -14.08 -5.64 6.74
N LEU A 45 -15.19 -6.19 6.22
CA LEU A 45 -15.40 -6.44 4.79
C LEU A 45 -15.33 -5.17 3.95
N THR A 46 -15.86 -4.06 4.46
CA THR A 46 -15.76 -2.74 3.83
C THR A 46 -14.29 -2.33 3.69
N GLN A 47 -13.46 -2.51 4.72
CA GLN A 47 -12.04 -2.18 4.63
C GLN A 47 -11.22 -3.13 3.77
N VAL A 48 -11.54 -4.44 3.76
CA VAL A 48 -10.93 -5.39 2.82
C VAL A 48 -11.19 -4.93 1.38
N SER A 49 -12.41 -4.52 1.08
CA SER A 49 -12.78 -4.01 -0.25
C SER A 49 -12.02 -2.75 -0.63
N ALA A 50 -11.83 -1.82 0.32
CA ALA A 50 -11.03 -0.62 0.10
C ALA A 50 -9.55 -0.94 -0.14
N MET A 51 -8.98 -1.91 0.57
CA MET A 51 -7.59 -2.37 0.37
C MET A 51 -7.40 -3.05 -0.97
N THR A 52 -8.34 -3.90 -1.41
CA THR A 52 -8.30 -4.53 -2.74
C THR A 52 -8.36 -3.50 -3.86
N LYS A 53 -9.19 -2.45 -3.71
CA LYS A 53 -9.21 -1.32 -4.65
C LYS A 53 -7.91 -0.51 -4.65
N ALA A 54 -7.19 -0.46 -3.54
CA ALA A 54 -5.89 0.19 -3.50
C ALA A 54 -4.80 -0.63 -4.23
N LEU A 55 -4.99 -1.94 -4.40
CA LEU A 55 -4.10 -2.85 -5.11
C LEU A 55 -4.32 -2.87 -6.63
N GLN A 56 -5.57 -2.73 -7.07
CA GLN A 56 -5.96 -2.61 -8.50
C GLN A 56 -5.62 -1.21 -9.01
#